data_AF-A0A6G1GCL5-F1
#
_entry.id   AF-A0A6G1GCL5-F1
#
_cell.length_a   1.000
_cell.length_b   1.000
_cell.length_c   1.000
_cell.angle_alpha   90.00
_cell.angle_beta   90.00
_cell.angle_gamma   90.00
#
_symmetry.space_group_name_H-M   'P 1'
#
loop_
_entity.id
_entity.type
_entity.pdbx_description
1 polymer ?
#
loop_
_entity_poly.entity_id
_entity_poly.type
_entity_poly.pdbx_seq_one_letter_code
_entity_poly.pdbx_strand_id
1 'polypeptide(L)'
;MEMPLKPNVLDDISKEHWIAAPPLRHKYIKDDDGTRVMVEDESGRLRLTGSWLQSELLVTGCIVAALGTENADGEFEVLDTRIADLPRQPQRWERDDIDEGKIKKNRPNCGKIAVVSGLGIGDDSLSQLRLDLLTEYLLGESLGDEEQTEATKISRLIIAGDTLANSSTIPSREQVAIRKTTSKTYGYDATAYNAAPTENLDSFLSTLLPSLPITVLPGASDPVNVSLPQQPLHPALYPKGRAYSKLPIDKDPQAGWLDAVTNPWEGDIDGWRFLGNGGQPIDDIYKYVSTEDRVQMMEHILRWRVNVPTAPDTLCKFSGWFQLPFQL
;
A
#
# COMPACT_ATOMS: atom_id res chain seq x y z
N MET A 1 -1.01 0.34 -21.43
CA MET A 1 0.27 0.92 -21.91
C MET A 1 1.23 -0.21 -22.20
N GLU A 2 1.77 -0.28 -23.41
CA GLU A 2 2.76 -1.31 -23.80
C GLU A 2 4.16 -0.70 -23.69
N MET A 3 5.01 -1.30 -22.86
CA MET A 3 6.37 -0.84 -22.61
C MET A 3 7.36 -1.98 -22.84
N PRO A 4 8.50 -1.71 -23.50
CA PRO A 4 9.45 -2.76 -23.89
C PRO A 4 10.15 -3.43 -22.70
N LEU A 5 10.28 -2.73 -21.57
CA LEU A 5 10.98 -3.24 -20.39
C LEU A 5 10.04 -3.84 -19.33
N LYS A 6 8.73 -3.84 -19.59
CA LYS A 6 7.77 -4.47 -18.69
C LYS A 6 7.98 -5.99 -18.65
N PRO A 7 7.93 -6.64 -17.47
CA PRO A 7 8.11 -8.08 -17.37
C PRO A 7 7.00 -8.82 -18.13
N ASN A 8 7.37 -9.86 -18.86
CA ASN A 8 6.46 -10.73 -19.58
C ASN A 8 6.70 -12.18 -19.14
N VAL A 9 5.67 -12.79 -18.57
CA VAL A 9 5.74 -14.17 -18.06
C VAL A 9 5.99 -15.18 -19.19
N LEU A 10 5.45 -14.94 -20.40
CA LEU A 10 5.68 -15.81 -21.56
C LEU A 10 7.13 -15.76 -22.03
N ASP A 11 7.75 -14.58 -21.98
CA ASP A 11 9.18 -14.42 -22.25
C ASP A 11 10.00 -15.15 -21.19
N ASP A 12 9.61 -15.08 -19.92
CA ASP A 12 10.31 -15.76 -18.84
C ASP A 12 10.20 -17.30 -18.95
N ILE A 13 9.03 -17.82 -19.33
CA ILE A 13 8.81 -19.27 -19.59
C ILE A 13 9.62 -19.72 -20.82
N SER A 14 9.60 -18.97 -21.91
CA SER A 14 10.38 -19.32 -23.12
C SER A 14 11.89 -19.29 -22.88
N LYS A 15 12.34 -18.50 -21.89
CA LYS A 15 13.75 -18.38 -21.46
C LYS A 15 14.15 -19.38 -20.37
N GLU A 16 13.35 -20.41 -20.06
CA GLU A 16 13.66 -21.47 -19.09
C GLU A 16 15.03 -22.17 -19.27
N HIS A 17 15.73 -21.93 -20.39
CA HIS A 17 17.11 -22.38 -20.61
C HIS A 17 18.22 -21.42 -20.12
N TRP A 18 17.90 -20.27 -19.52
CA TRP A 18 18.91 -19.33 -19.00
C TRP A 18 19.04 -19.42 -17.48
N ILE A 19 20.28 -19.64 -17.04
CA ILE A 19 20.68 -19.97 -15.65
C ILE A 19 20.58 -18.76 -14.70
N ALA A 20 20.39 -17.55 -15.23
CA ALA A 20 20.33 -16.31 -14.45
C ALA A 20 19.00 -15.58 -14.64
N ALA A 21 18.36 -15.22 -13.53
CA ALA A 21 17.24 -14.29 -13.54
C ALA A 21 17.70 -12.93 -14.15
N PRO A 22 16.91 -12.31 -15.03
CA PRO A 22 17.17 -10.94 -15.45
C PRO A 22 17.27 -10.02 -14.23
N PRO A 23 18.15 -9.01 -14.25
CA PRO A 23 18.30 -8.07 -13.15
C PRO A 23 16.97 -7.35 -12.87
N LEU A 24 16.75 -6.98 -11.61
CA LEU A 24 15.60 -6.19 -11.20
C LEU A 24 15.59 -4.87 -11.97
N ARG A 25 14.49 -4.60 -12.68
CA ARG A 25 14.29 -3.36 -13.42
C ARG A 25 13.58 -2.37 -12.51
N HIS A 26 14.23 -1.24 -12.26
CA HIS A 26 13.67 -0.17 -11.43
C HIS A 26 12.57 0.61 -12.16
N LYS A 27 12.66 0.73 -13.48
CA LYS A 27 11.64 1.37 -14.34
C LYS A 27 11.40 0.56 -15.62
N TYR A 28 10.23 0.73 -16.20
CA TYR A 28 9.77 0.11 -17.45
C TYR A 28 9.93 1.05 -18.65
N ILE A 29 10.25 2.31 -18.41
CA ILE A 29 10.53 3.29 -19.45
C ILE A 29 11.89 3.00 -20.08
N LYS A 30 11.94 3.09 -21.41
CA LYS A 30 13.19 3.13 -22.18
C LYS A 30 13.28 4.51 -22.83
N ASP A 31 14.48 5.08 -22.94
CA ASP A 31 14.74 6.38 -23.60
C ASP A 31 14.40 6.39 -25.10
N ASP A 32 14.00 5.25 -25.64
CA ASP A 32 13.75 5.00 -27.05
C ASP A 32 12.25 4.71 -27.23
N ASP A 33 11.65 5.31 -28.26
CA ASP A 33 10.23 5.65 -28.51
C ASP A 33 9.24 4.46 -28.62
N GLY A 34 9.60 3.30 -28.07
CA GLY A 34 8.84 2.06 -28.14
C GLY A 34 7.66 1.97 -27.17
N THR A 35 7.34 3.04 -26.44
CA THR A 35 6.19 3.07 -25.52
C THR A 35 4.92 3.35 -26.30
N ARG A 36 3.94 2.45 -26.23
CA ARG A 36 2.65 2.63 -26.90
C ARG A 36 1.54 2.83 -25.88
N VAL A 37 0.84 3.97 -26.01
CA VAL A 37 -0.36 4.25 -25.24
C VAL A 37 -1.57 3.84 -26.08
N MET A 38 -2.50 3.12 -25.48
CA MET A 38 -3.72 2.67 -26.12
C MET A 38 -4.88 2.91 -25.16
N VAL A 39 -6.02 3.32 -25.70
CA VAL A 39 -7.29 3.35 -25.00
C VAL A 39 -8.03 2.06 -25.34
N GLU A 40 -8.64 1.46 -24.33
CA GLU A 40 -9.40 0.22 -24.43
C GLU A 40 -10.79 0.47 -23.85
N ASP A 41 -11.82 0.12 -24.62
CA ASP A 41 -13.21 0.12 -24.20
C ASP A 41 -13.82 -1.27 -24.48
N GLU A 42 -15.14 -1.41 -24.32
CA GLU A 42 -15.85 -2.67 -24.59
C GLU A 42 -15.84 -3.06 -26.08
N SER A 43 -15.57 -2.11 -26.98
CA SER A 43 -15.60 -2.30 -28.44
C SER A 43 -14.23 -2.70 -28.99
N GLY A 44 -13.15 -2.22 -28.41
CA GLY A 44 -11.79 -2.56 -28.83
C GLY A 44 -10.70 -1.66 -28.29
N ARG A 45 -9.57 -1.66 -29.00
CA ARG A 45 -8.36 -0.91 -28.65
C ARG A 45 -8.01 0.08 -29.75
N LEU A 46 -7.72 1.31 -29.36
CA LEU A 46 -7.27 2.38 -30.25
C LEU A 46 -5.94 2.92 -29.77
N ARG A 47 -4.97 3.03 -30.68
CA ARG A 47 -3.66 3.59 -30.36
C ARG A 47 -3.74 5.10 -30.28
N LEU A 48 -3.20 5.67 -29.20
CA LEU A 48 -3.10 7.10 -29.00
C LEU A 48 -1.73 7.62 -29.46
N THR A 49 -1.74 8.76 -30.15
CA THR A 49 -0.53 9.51 -30.55
C THR A 49 -0.71 11.00 -30.29
N GLY A 50 0.35 11.78 -30.51
CA GLY A 50 0.39 13.23 -30.26
C GLY A 50 1.28 13.62 -29.09
N SER A 51 1.81 14.84 -29.13
CA SER A 51 2.72 15.37 -28.10
C SER A 51 2.02 15.62 -26.77
N TRP A 52 0.70 15.78 -26.75
CA TRP A 52 -0.10 15.96 -25.54
C TRP A 52 0.07 14.82 -24.53
N LEU A 53 0.31 13.60 -25.02
CA LEU A 53 0.54 12.43 -24.16
C LEU A 53 1.83 12.54 -23.33
N GLN A 54 2.80 13.35 -23.76
CA GLN A 54 4.06 13.53 -23.05
C GLN A 54 3.94 14.54 -21.90
N SER A 55 2.94 15.44 -21.95
CA SER A 55 2.67 16.41 -20.88
C SER A 55 1.84 15.85 -19.74
N GLU A 56 1.17 14.71 -19.94
CA GLU A 56 0.29 14.10 -18.95
C GLU A 56 0.94 12.87 -18.29
N LEU A 57 0.78 12.78 -16.97
CA LEU A 57 1.17 11.58 -16.25
C LEU A 57 0.06 10.55 -16.44
N LEU A 58 0.33 9.52 -17.26
CA LEU A 58 -0.60 8.42 -17.52
C LEU A 58 0.09 7.09 -17.23
N VAL A 59 -0.64 6.20 -16.57
CA VAL A 59 -0.23 4.81 -16.38
C VAL A 59 -1.30 3.85 -16.88
N THR A 60 -0.95 2.57 -16.97
CA THR A 60 -1.90 1.52 -17.33
C THR A 60 -3.07 1.47 -16.31
N GLY A 61 -4.29 1.22 -16.79
CA GLY A 61 -5.50 1.15 -15.98
C GLY A 61 -6.09 2.49 -15.51
N CYS A 62 -5.50 3.63 -15.86
CA CYS A 62 -6.14 4.93 -15.70
C CYS A 62 -7.36 5.07 -16.61
N ILE A 63 -8.45 5.60 -16.06
CA ILE A 63 -9.67 5.92 -16.81
C ILE A 63 -9.61 7.40 -17.19
N VAL A 64 -9.56 7.68 -18.48
CA VAL A 64 -9.44 9.04 -19.02
C VAL A 64 -10.40 9.23 -20.20
N ALA A 65 -10.92 10.43 -20.35
CA ALA A 65 -11.58 10.86 -21.59
C ALA A 65 -10.53 11.53 -22.48
N ALA A 66 -10.43 11.11 -23.74
CA ALA A 66 -9.53 11.71 -24.73
C ALA A 66 -10.35 12.39 -25.83
N LEU A 67 -9.98 13.61 -26.17
CA LEU A 67 -10.50 14.36 -27.32
C LEU A 67 -9.42 14.42 -28.38
N GLY A 68 -9.78 14.13 -29.62
CA GLY A 68 -8.82 14.02 -30.70
C GLY A 68 -9.45 13.71 -32.04
N THR A 69 -8.60 13.44 -33.02
CA THR A 69 -8.99 13.09 -34.39
C THR A 69 -8.24 11.86 -34.87
N GLU A 70 -8.85 11.09 -35.75
CA GLU A 70 -8.19 9.95 -36.40
C GLU A 70 -7.26 10.45 -37.50
N ASN A 71 -6.03 9.94 -37.51
CA ASN A 71 -5.02 10.22 -38.52
C ASN A 71 -5.14 9.25 -39.71
N ALA A 72 -4.45 9.54 -40.81
CA ALA A 72 -4.50 8.73 -42.02
C ALA A 72 -4.06 7.26 -41.81
N ASP A 73 -3.27 7.00 -40.76
CA ASP A 73 -2.79 5.67 -40.37
C ASP A 73 -3.78 4.89 -39.47
N GLY A 74 -4.94 5.46 -39.14
CA GLY A 74 -5.94 4.87 -38.24
C GLY A 74 -5.58 4.98 -36.75
N GLU A 75 -4.59 5.80 -36.41
CA GLU A 75 -4.23 6.14 -35.03
C GLU A 75 -4.99 7.39 -34.55
N PHE A 76 -5.24 7.50 -33.25
CA PHE A 76 -5.97 8.63 -32.68
C PHE A 76 -5.02 9.68 -32.12
N GLU A 77 -4.95 10.82 -32.79
CA GLU A 77 -4.14 11.96 -32.35
C GLU A 77 -4.89 12.73 -31.27
N VAL A 78 -4.32 12.75 -30.08
CA VAL A 78 -4.91 13.35 -28.88
C VAL A 78 -4.63 14.85 -28.85
N LEU A 79 -5.71 15.63 -28.75
CA LEU A 79 -5.68 17.09 -28.62
C LEU A 79 -5.83 17.54 -27.16
N ASP A 80 -6.66 16.84 -26.38
CA ASP A 80 -6.89 17.12 -24.95
C ASP A 80 -7.29 15.82 -24.22
N THR A 81 -7.04 15.77 -22.91
CA THR A 81 -7.45 14.66 -22.04
C THR A 81 -8.11 15.20 -20.77
N ARG A 82 -9.10 14.46 -20.26
CA ARG A 82 -9.77 14.76 -19.00
C ARG A 82 -9.80 13.55 -18.10
N ILE A 83 -9.42 13.78 -16.84
CA ILE A 83 -9.51 12.80 -15.75
C ILE A 83 -10.72 13.10 -14.87
N ALA A 84 -11.13 12.14 -14.03
CA ALA A 84 -12.28 12.29 -13.15
C ALA A 84 -12.13 13.43 -12.11
N ASP A 85 -10.90 13.78 -11.78
CA ASP A 85 -10.49 14.76 -10.78
C ASP A 85 -10.99 14.41 -9.36
N LEU A 86 -10.80 15.27 -8.36
CA LEU A 86 -11.14 14.95 -6.97
C LEU A 86 -12.66 14.74 -6.76
N PRO A 87 -13.06 13.74 -5.94
CA PRO A 87 -14.46 13.59 -5.53
C PRO A 87 -14.84 14.67 -4.50
N ARG A 88 -16.14 14.78 -4.20
CA ARG A 88 -16.64 15.67 -3.14
C ARG A 88 -15.98 15.30 -1.80
N GLN A 89 -15.30 16.26 -1.18
CA GLN A 89 -14.77 16.10 0.17
C GLN A 89 -15.87 16.39 1.21
N PRO A 90 -16.26 15.40 2.04
CA PRO A 90 -17.24 15.63 3.11
C PRO A 90 -16.66 16.54 4.19
N GLN A 91 -17.54 17.24 4.90
CA GLN A 91 -17.11 18.00 6.08
C GLN A 91 -16.73 17.05 7.22
N ARG A 92 -15.83 17.51 8.10
CA ARG A 92 -15.44 16.76 9.30
C ARG A 92 -16.68 16.42 10.13
N TRP A 93 -16.82 15.16 10.54
CA TRP A 93 -17.97 14.61 11.26
C TRP A 93 -19.27 14.50 10.44
N GLU A 94 -19.26 14.72 9.12
CA GLU A 94 -20.45 14.61 8.29
C GLU A 94 -21.08 13.20 8.35
N ARG A 95 -20.27 12.14 8.35
CA ARG A 95 -20.75 10.75 8.49
C ARG A 95 -21.44 10.52 9.83
N ASP A 96 -20.76 10.86 10.92
CA ASP A 96 -21.29 10.73 12.29
C ASP A 96 -22.60 11.49 12.47
N ASP A 97 -22.69 12.70 11.90
CA ASP A 97 -23.86 13.57 11.98
C ASP A 97 -25.07 13.03 11.19
N ILE A 98 -24.82 12.25 10.13
CA ILE A 98 -25.85 11.58 9.33
C ILE A 98 -26.40 10.36 10.09
N ASP A 99 -25.52 9.52 10.63
CA ASP A 99 -25.91 8.29 11.32
C ASP A 99 -26.66 8.56 12.64
N GLU A 100 -26.32 9.64 13.35
CA GLU A 100 -26.89 9.94 14.67
C GLU A 100 -27.88 11.12 14.69
N GLY A 101 -28.19 11.70 13.53
CA GLY A 101 -29.23 12.71 13.36
C GLY A 101 -28.92 14.08 14.00
N LYS A 102 -28.05 14.89 13.38
CA LYS A 102 -27.89 16.36 13.59
C LYS A 102 -27.88 16.92 15.03
N ILE A 103 -27.55 16.13 16.05
CA ILE A 103 -27.32 16.68 17.40
C ILE A 103 -25.87 17.18 17.45
N LYS A 104 -25.68 18.50 17.58
CA LYS A 104 -24.35 19.10 17.80
C LYS A 104 -23.81 18.62 19.17
N LYS A 105 -23.08 17.50 19.17
CA LYS A 105 -22.39 16.99 20.35
C LYS A 105 -21.26 17.95 20.76
N ASN A 106 -20.94 17.96 22.06
CA ASN A 106 -19.69 18.56 22.53
C ASN A 106 -18.57 17.60 22.13
N ARG A 107 -17.77 17.99 21.14
CA ARG A 107 -16.82 17.08 20.49
C ARG A 107 -15.48 17.14 21.24
N PRO A 108 -14.86 15.98 21.54
CA PRO A 108 -13.63 15.94 22.34
C PRO A 108 -12.49 16.67 21.63
N ASN A 109 -11.55 17.19 22.41
CA ASN A 109 -10.35 17.82 21.86
C ASN A 109 -9.53 16.73 21.16
N CYS A 110 -9.24 16.93 19.87
CA CYS A 110 -8.70 15.85 19.04
C CYS A 110 -7.18 15.81 19.15
N GLY A 111 -6.64 14.61 19.27
CA GLY A 111 -5.20 14.40 19.35
C GLY A 111 -4.51 14.46 17.99
N LYS A 112 -3.18 14.36 18.03
CA LYS A 112 -2.32 14.08 16.88
C LYS A 112 -2.35 12.58 16.59
N ILE A 113 -2.17 12.20 15.33
CA ILE A 113 -2.04 10.81 14.93
C ILE A 113 -0.59 10.61 14.48
N ALA A 114 0.09 9.64 15.11
CA ALA A 114 1.42 9.22 14.70
C ALA A 114 1.26 8.20 13.56
N VAL A 115 2.02 8.38 12.47
CA VAL A 115 2.04 7.44 11.34
C VAL A 115 3.48 6.97 11.16
N VAL A 116 3.67 5.66 11.16
CA VAL A 116 4.96 5.00 10.94
C VAL A 116 4.78 3.91 9.90
N SER A 117 5.83 3.57 9.16
CA SER A 117 5.81 2.54 8.12
C SER A 117 7.20 1.95 7.97
N GLY A 118 7.31 0.71 7.46
CA GLY A 118 8.62 0.12 7.18
C GLY A 118 9.44 -0.14 8.44
N LEU A 119 8.81 -0.67 9.50
CA LEU A 119 9.50 -1.01 10.75
C LEU A 119 10.57 -2.07 10.52
N GLY A 120 10.36 -2.98 9.55
CA GLY A 120 11.38 -3.92 9.11
C GLY A 120 11.94 -4.80 10.24
N ILE A 121 11.11 -5.21 11.18
CA ILE A 121 11.56 -6.00 12.34
C ILE A 121 12.17 -7.31 11.84
N GLY A 122 13.40 -7.60 12.27
CA GLY A 122 14.15 -8.80 11.90
C GLY A 122 15.23 -8.63 10.83
N ASP A 123 15.46 -7.41 10.30
CA ASP A 123 16.52 -7.15 9.30
C ASP A 123 17.87 -6.78 9.92
N ASP A 124 17.90 -5.77 10.79
CA ASP A 124 19.14 -5.22 11.37
C ASP A 124 18.98 -4.75 12.84
N SER A 125 20.08 -4.83 13.58
CA SER A 125 20.27 -4.29 14.93
C SER A 125 19.99 -2.79 15.05
N LEU A 126 20.32 -1.98 14.04
CA LEU A 126 20.03 -0.54 14.04
C LEU A 126 18.54 -0.23 13.99
N SER A 127 17.74 -1.12 13.39
CA SER A 127 16.28 -1.00 13.39
C SER A 127 15.71 -1.19 14.79
N GLN A 128 16.31 -2.07 15.61
CA GLN A 128 15.88 -2.27 17.00
C GLN A 128 16.05 -1.01 17.85
N LEU A 129 17.22 -0.36 17.78
CA LEU A 129 17.46 0.88 18.54
C LEU A 129 16.47 1.99 18.16
N ARG A 130 16.12 2.12 16.87
CA ARG A 130 15.12 3.10 16.42
C ARG A 130 13.72 2.80 16.95
N LEU A 131 13.35 1.52 17.04
CA LEU A 131 12.08 1.08 17.62
C LEU A 131 12.02 1.34 19.12
N ASP A 132 13.11 1.09 19.83
CA ASP A 132 13.20 1.36 21.26
C ASP A 132 13.06 2.87 21.54
N LEU A 133 13.78 3.72 20.80
CA LEU A 133 13.65 5.19 20.89
C LEU A 133 12.24 5.70 20.53
N LEU A 134 11.60 5.10 19.51
CA LEU A 134 10.22 5.41 19.16
C LEU A 134 9.27 5.03 20.30
N THR A 135 9.50 3.88 20.93
CA THR A 135 8.69 3.40 22.06
C THR A 135 8.81 4.35 23.25
N GLU A 136 10.03 4.71 23.63
CA GLU A 136 10.32 5.68 24.71
C GLU A 136 9.63 7.03 24.43
N TYR A 137 9.70 7.52 23.20
CA TYR A 137 9.04 8.78 22.81
C TYR A 137 7.51 8.70 22.92
N LEU A 138 6.90 7.63 22.42
CA LEU A 138 5.44 7.46 22.45
C LEU A 138 4.90 7.22 23.88
N LEU A 139 5.70 6.61 24.75
CA LEU A 139 5.38 6.46 26.17
C LEU A 139 5.63 7.73 26.99
N GLY A 140 6.28 8.75 26.41
CA GLY A 140 6.64 9.98 27.11
C GLY A 140 7.79 9.78 28.10
N GLU A 141 8.65 8.79 27.89
CA GLU A 141 9.87 8.56 28.67
C GLU A 141 11.01 9.52 28.26
N SER A 142 10.77 10.43 27.30
CA SER A 142 11.74 11.44 26.88
C SER A 142 12.07 12.45 27.98
N LEU A 143 13.24 13.08 27.89
CA LEU A 143 13.87 13.80 29.00
C LEU A 143 13.31 15.21 29.29
N GLY A 144 12.45 15.78 28.44
CA GLY A 144 11.97 17.17 28.57
C GLY A 144 10.45 17.31 28.74
N ASP A 145 10.01 18.14 29.70
CA ASP A 145 8.60 18.40 30.02
C ASP A 145 7.78 18.87 28.79
N GLU A 146 8.39 19.68 27.91
CA GLU A 146 7.75 20.17 26.68
C GLU A 146 7.46 19.02 25.70
N GLU A 147 8.42 18.12 25.51
CA GLU A 147 8.28 16.98 24.60
C GLU A 147 7.30 15.94 25.14
N GLN A 148 7.33 15.69 26.45
CA GLN A 148 6.34 14.85 27.12
C GLN A 148 4.92 15.41 26.92
N THR A 149 4.76 16.73 27.05
CA THR A 149 3.47 17.39 26.81
C THR A 149 3.01 17.21 25.35
N GLU A 150 3.93 17.26 24.38
CA GLU A 150 3.59 16.99 22.98
C GLU A 150 3.24 15.53 22.71
N ALA A 151 3.96 14.58 23.34
CA ALA A 151 3.68 13.15 23.22
C ALA A 151 2.28 12.80 23.78
N THR A 152 1.85 13.41 24.89
CA THR A 152 0.49 13.17 25.44
C THR A 152 -0.64 13.61 24.50
N LYS A 153 -0.36 14.48 23.51
CA LYS A 153 -1.34 14.88 22.52
C LYS A 153 -1.56 13.80 21.45
N ILE A 154 -0.71 12.78 21.36
CA ILE A 154 -0.85 11.70 20.38
C ILE A 154 -1.98 10.78 20.84
N SER A 155 -3.06 10.70 20.06
CA SER A 155 -4.25 9.90 20.39
C SER A 155 -4.23 8.50 19.78
N ARG A 156 -3.48 8.28 18.69
CA ARG A 156 -3.42 7.00 17.97
C ARG A 156 -2.11 6.85 17.20
N LEU A 157 -1.63 5.61 17.11
CA LEU A 157 -0.55 5.20 16.22
C LEU A 157 -1.11 4.42 15.03
N ILE A 158 -0.68 4.76 13.82
CA ILE A 158 -0.96 4.00 12.59
C ILE A 158 0.36 3.42 12.09
N ILE A 159 0.41 2.11 11.92
CA ILE A 159 1.53 1.38 11.32
C ILE A 159 1.11 1.01 9.89
N ALA A 160 1.68 1.70 8.90
CA ALA A 160 1.31 1.61 7.49
C ALA A 160 2.26 0.66 6.73
N GLY A 161 2.12 -0.65 6.98
CA GLY A 161 2.79 -1.69 6.22
C GLY A 161 4.28 -1.87 6.49
N ASP A 162 4.79 -2.99 5.95
CA ASP A 162 6.18 -3.45 6.02
C ASP A 162 6.70 -3.52 7.47
N THR A 163 5.88 -4.18 8.29
CA THR A 163 6.11 -4.34 9.73
C THR A 163 7.28 -5.31 9.99
N LEU A 164 7.32 -6.39 9.22
CA LEU A 164 8.35 -7.42 9.26
C LEU A 164 9.16 -7.41 7.96
N ALA A 165 10.48 -7.60 8.01
CA ALA A 165 11.33 -7.45 6.83
C ALA A 165 11.27 -8.62 5.83
N ASN A 166 11.20 -9.86 6.33
CA ASN A 166 11.37 -11.08 5.49
C ASN A 166 10.28 -12.13 5.77
N SER A 167 9.03 -11.71 5.98
CA SER A 167 7.95 -12.61 6.37
C SER A 167 6.90 -12.86 5.27
N SER A 168 7.13 -12.34 4.06
CA SER A 168 6.20 -12.53 2.95
C SER A 168 6.00 -14.01 2.64
N THR A 169 4.76 -14.37 2.32
CA THR A 169 4.39 -15.75 1.98
C THR A 169 5.05 -16.24 0.70
N ILE A 170 5.42 -15.32 -0.19
CA ILE A 170 6.11 -15.60 -1.44
C ILE A 170 7.56 -15.13 -1.30
N PRO A 171 8.56 -16.02 -1.43
CA PRO A 171 9.96 -15.62 -1.36
C PRO A 171 10.31 -14.68 -2.51
N SER A 172 11.12 -13.66 -2.24
CA SER A 172 11.59 -12.75 -3.28
C SER A 172 12.44 -13.49 -4.32
N ARG A 173 12.57 -12.91 -5.53
CA ARG A 173 13.36 -13.52 -6.61
C ARG A 173 14.82 -13.76 -6.19
N GLU A 174 15.36 -12.88 -5.35
CA GLU A 174 16.70 -13.00 -4.75
C GLU A 174 16.77 -14.16 -3.76
N GLN A 175 15.79 -14.28 -2.86
CA GLN A 175 15.69 -15.41 -1.93
C GLN A 175 15.56 -16.74 -2.68
N VAL A 176 14.82 -16.79 -3.79
CA VAL A 176 14.71 -17.99 -4.64
C VAL A 176 16.03 -18.30 -5.35
N ALA A 177 16.75 -17.28 -5.85
CA ALA A 177 18.06 -17.47 -6.48
C ALA A 177 19.10 -18.03 -5.49
N ILE A 178 19.11 -17.53 -4.26
CA ILE A 178 19.97 -18.02 -3.17
C ILE A 178 19.56 -19.45 -2.76
N ARG A 179 18.26 -19.76 -2.71
CA ARG A 179 17.77 -21.12 -2.39
C ARG A 179 18.11 -22.15 -3.48
N LYS A 180 18.14 -21.75 -4.76
CA LYS A 180 18.55 -22.60 -5.88
C LYS A 180 20.03 -22.98 -5.84
N THR A 181 20.89 -22.14 -5.28
CA THR A 181 22.32 -22.46 -5.12
C THR A 181 22.59 -23.34 -3.89
N THR A 182 21.69 -23.36 -2.90
CA THR A 182 21.91 -23.98 -1.58
C THR A 182 21.08 -25.23 -1.28
N SER A 183 19.96 -25.51 -1.96
CA SER A 183 19.16 -26.72 -1.68
C SER A 183 18.59 -27.41 -2.94
N LYS A 184 18.71 -28.74 -2.98
CA LYS A 184 18.08 -29.64 -3.99
C LYS A 184 16.92 -30.46 -3.40
N THR A 185 16.37 -30.05 -2.28
CA THR A 185 15.37 -30.82 -1.54
C THR A 185 14.01 -30.13 -1.63
N TYR A 186 13.07 -30.78 -2.32
CA TYR A 186 11.68 -30.33 -2.36
C TYR A 186 11.00 -30.71 -1.04
N GLY A 187 10.70 -29.72 -0.21
CA GLY A 187 10.04 -29.90 1.09
C GLY A 187 10.05 -28.62 1.92
N TYR A 188 9.06 -28.49 2.83
CA TYR A 188 9.04 -27.43 3.84
C TYR A 188 10.18 -27.67 4.84
N ASP A 189 11.18 -26.80 4.83
CA ASP A 189 12.29 -26.87 5.77
C ASP A 189 11.92 -26.14 7.07
N ALA A 190 11.52 -26.90 8.09
CA ALA A 190 11.16 -26.37 9.40
C ALA A 190 12.35 -25.67 10.12
N THR A 191 13.59 -25.86 9.66
CA THR A 191 14.77 -25.20 10.23
C THR A 191 14.96 -23.76 9.74
N ALA A 192 14.24 -23.35 8.69
CA ALA A 192 14.24 -21.97 8.18
C ALA A 192 13.21 -21.05 8.87
N TYR A 193 12.41 -21.58 9.80
CA TYR A 193 11.42 -20.80 10.54
C TYR A 193 12.10 -20.05 11.71
N ASN A 194 12.04 -18.73 11.67
CA ASN A 194 12.48 -17.86 12.75
C ASN A 194 11.28 -17.12 13.34
N ALA A 195 10.92 -17.43 14.59
CA ALA A 195 9.82 -16.77 15.29
C ALA A 195 10.19 -15.41 15.89
N ALA A 196 11.50 -15.12 16.05
CA ALA A 196 11.98 -13.93 16.77
C ALA A 196 11.42 -12.60 16.21
N PRO A 197 11.32 -12.37 14.88
CA PRO A 197 10.74 -11.13 14.37
C PRO A 197 9.29 -10.91 14.79
N THR A 198 8.50 -11.99 14.82
CA THR A 198 7.09 -11.95 15.20
C THR A 198 6.94 -11.75 16.71
N GLU A 199 7.81 -12.36 17.53
CA GLU A 199 7.86 -12.15 18.98
C GLU A 199 8.29 -10.73 19.37
N ASN A 200 9.22 -10.14 18.61
CA ASN A 200 9.65 -8.75 18.81
C ASN A 200 8.54 -7.77 18.44
N LEU A 201 7.81 -8.03 17.35
CA LEU A 201 6.63 -7.24 16.98
C LEU A 201 5.56 -7.31 18.07
N ASP A 202 5.21 -8.50 18.55
CA ASP A 202 4.23 -8.66 19.63
C ASP A 202 4.67 -7.94 20.91
N SER A 203 5.97 -8.01 21.24
CA SER A 203 6.53 -7.31 22.39
C SER A 203 6.43 -5.79 22.23
N PHE A 204 6.83 -5.24 21.09
CA PHE A 204 6.68 -3.81 20.77
C PHE A 204 5.22 -3.33 20.87
N LEU A 205 4.29 -4.04 20.24
CA LEU A 205 2.86 -3.70 20.32
C LEU A 205 2.35 -3.78 21.76
N SER A 206 2.66 -4.85 22.48
CA SER A 206 2.19 -5.06 23.86
C SER A 206 2.71 -4.02 24.85
N THR A 207 3.87 -3.41 24.59
CA THR A 207 4.42 -2.32 25.40
C THR A 207 3.64 -1.02 25.22
N LEU A 208 3.16 -0.74 24.01
CA LEU A 208 2.46 0.50 23.66
C LEU A 208 0.93 0.42 23.88
N LEU A 209 0.32 -0.74 23.66
CA LEU A 209 -1.13 -0.94 23.73
C LEU A 209 -1.80 -0.56 25.07
N PRO A 210 -1.15 -0.62 26.25
CA PRO A 210 -1.75 -0.14 27.50
C PRO A 210 -1.99 1.37 27.52
N SER A 211 -1.23 2.16 26.75
CA SER A 211 -1.28 3.64 26.76
C SER A 211 -1.83 4.24 25.46
N LEU A 212 -1.62 3.58 24.33
CA LEU A 212 -1.94 4.12 23.00
C LEU A 212 -2.64 3.09 22.09
N PRO A 213 -3.81 3.40 21.49
CA PRO A 213 -4.42 2.53 20.51
C PRO A 213 -3.63 2.54 19.19
N ILE A 214 -3.53 1.37 18.57
CA ILE A 214 -2.70 1.10 17.39
C ILE A 214 -3.57 0.52 16.27
N THR A 215 -3.51 1.13 15.09
CA THR A 215 -4.07 0.59 13.85
C THR A 215 -2.93 0.07 12.97
N VAL A 216 -2.99 -1.18 12.52
CA VAL A 216 -1.92 -1.82 11.73
C VAL A 216 -2.45 -2.24 10.37
N LEU A 217 -1.84 -1.70 9.31
CA LEU A 217 -2.05 -2.10 7.92
C LEU A 217 -0.92 -3.05 7.50
N PRO A 218 -1.20 -4.12 6.77
CA PRO A 218 -0.16 -4.98 6.22
C PRO A 218 0.51 -4.35 4.99
N GLY A 219 1.79 -4.68 4.79
CA GLY A 219 2.56 -4.33 3.59
C GLY A 219 2.93 -5.53 2.71
N ALA A 220 3.92 -5.34 1.83
CA ALA A 220 4.36 -6.36 0.88
C ALA A 220 5.22 -7.44 1.55
N SER A 221 5.99 -7.06 2.57
CA SER A 221 6.91 -7.95 3.29
C SER A 221 6.26 -8.71 4.45
N ASP A 222 5.00 -8.38 4.75
CA ASP A 222 4.23 -8.96 5.84
C ASP A 222 3.59 -10.32 5.48
N PRO A 223 3.26 -11.19 6.47
CA PRO A 223 2.81 -12.56 6.25
C PRO A 223 1.32 -12.63 5.89
N VAL A 224 0.93 -11.93 4.82
CA VAL A 224 -0.44 -11.87 4.30
C VAL A 224 -0.48 -12.31 2.83
N ASN A 225 -1.66 -12.26 2.21
CA ASN A 225 -1.78 -12.46 0.77
C ASN A 225 -1.06 -11.34 -0.01
N VAL A 226 -0.43 -11.71 -1.12
CA VAL A 226 0.30 -10.77 -1.99
C VAL A 226 -0.63 -9.95 -2.89
N SER A 227 -1.81 -10.49 -3.21
CA SER A 227 -2.81 -9.79 -4.01
C SER A 227 -3.50 -8.68 -3.23
N LEU A 228 -3.83 -7.58 -3.91
CA LEU A 228 -4.69 -6.54 -3.36
C LEU A 228 -6.18 -6.92 -3.55
N PRO A 229 -7.06 -6.63 -2.57
CA PRO A 229 -6.76 -6.10 -1.23
C PRO A 229 -6.12 -7.17 -0.32
N GLN A 230 -5.12 -6.77 0.47
CA GLN A 230 -4.50 -7.63 1.47
C GLN A 230 -5.38 -7.72 2.72
N GLN A 231 -5.52 -8.93 3.26
CA GLN A 231 -6.27 -9.20 4.48
C GLN A 231 -5.47 -8.76 5.72
N PRO A 232 -6.15 -8.46 6.84
CA PRO A 232 -5.48 -8.05 8.07
C PRO A 232 -4.51 -9.11 8.61
N LEU A 233 -3.51 -8.66 9.37
CA LEU A 233 -2.59 -9.54 10.07
C LEU A 233 -3.34 -10.44 11.06
N HIS A 234 -3.09 -11.75 10.98
CA HIS A 234 -3.80 -12.71 11.81
C HIS A 234 -3.43 -12.57 13.30
N PRO A 235 -4.39 -12.61 14.25
CA PRO A 235 -4.12 -12.45 15.68
C PRO A 235 -3.19 -13.48 16.32
N ALA A 236 -2.88 -14.57 15.63
CA ALA A 236 -1.88 -15.53 16.07
C ALA A 236 -0.45 -14.98 16.04
N LEU A 237 -0.21 -13.89 15.30
CA LEU A 237 1.09 -13.23 15.21
C LEU A 237 1.42 -12.39 16.44
N TYR A 238 0.41 -11.99 17.23
CA TYR A 238 0.61 -11.16 18.41
C TYR A 238 -0.13 -11.74 19.63
N PRO A 239 0.36 -12.84 20.25
CA PRO A 239 -0.28 -13.47 21.39
C PRO A 239 -0.53 -12.55 22.59
N LYS A 240 0.41 -11.65 22.91
CA LYS A 240 0.26 -10.67 24.01
C LYS A 240 -0.68 -9.54 23.59
N GLY A 241 -0.51 -9.00 22.38
CA GLY A 241 -1.33 -7.92 21.84
C GLY A 241 -2.80 -8.32 21.59
N ARG A 242 -3.08 -9.62 21.38
CA ARG A 242 -4.43 -10.15 21.12
C ARG A 242 -5.45 -9.80 22.21
N ALA A 243 -5.01 -9.60 23.45
CA ALA A 243 -5.90 -9.19 24.55
C ALA A 243 -6.52 -7.79 24.33
N TYR A 244 -5.89 -6.95 23.50
CA TYR A 244 -6.35 -5.61 23.14
C TYR A 244 -7.08 -5.57 21.79
N SER A 245 -7.10 -6.69 21.06
CA SER A 245 -7.87 -6.84 19.83
C SER A 245 -9.31 -7.21 20.14
N LYS A 246 -10.21 -6.78 19.26
CA LYS A 246 -11.60 -7.20 19.30
C LYS A 246 -11.71 -8.70 19.00
N LEU A 247 -12.48 -9.44 19.80
CA LEU A 247 -12.74 -10.83 19.51
C LEU A 247 -13.82 -10.94 18.43
N PRO A 248 -13.77 -11.94 17.53
CA PRO A 248 -14.80 -12.14 16.51
C PRO A 248 -16.23 -12.32 17.06
N ILE A 249 -16.37 -12.62 18.35
CA ILE A 249 -17.65 -12.84 19.03
C ILE A 249 -18.27 -11.49 19.48
N ASP A 250 -17.46 -10.43 19.59
CA ASP A 250 -17.90 -9.15 20.11
C ASP A 250 -18.78 -8.42 19.09
N LYS A 251 -20.00 -8.07 19.51
CA LYS A 251 -21.00 -7.39 18.68
C LYS A 251 -20.89 -5.87 18.67
N ASP A 252 -20.04 -5.30 19.53
CA ASP A 252 -19.83 -3.85 19.59
C ASP A 252 -19.30 -3.36 18.24
N PRO A 253 -19.85 -2.31 17.61
CA PRO A 253 -19.29 -1.76 16.38
C PRO A 253 -17.89 -1.15 16.54
N GLN A 254 -17.47 -0.80 17.77
CA GLN A 254 -16.18 -0.15 17.98
C GLN A 254 -14.99 -1.08 17.72
N ALA A 255 -13.92 -0.50 17.16
CA ALA A 255 -12.65 -1.18 16.98
C ALA A 255 -11.98 -1.43 18.34
N GLY A 256 -11.19 -2.50 18.42
CA GLY A 256 -10.33 -2.74 19.57
C GLY A 256 -9.22 -1.69 19.68
N TRP A 257 -8.47 -1.74 20.78
CA TRP A 257 -7.27 -0.91 20.94
C TRP A 257 -6.16 -1.32 19.97
N LEU A 258 -6.05 -2.62 19.68
CA LEU A 258 -5.28 -3.14 18.55
C LEU A 258 -6.22 -3.44 17.39
N ASP A 259 -6.15 -2.62 16.35
CA ASP A 259 -6.98 -2.70 15.15
C ASP A 259 -6.16 -3.13 13.94
N ALA A 260 -6.17 -4.43 13.63
CA ALA A 260 -5.56 -4.96 12.42
C ALA A 260 -6.55 -4.80 11.25
N VAL A 261 -6.15 -4.04 10.23
CA VAL A 261 -7.02 -3.65 9.12
C VAL A 261 -6.51 -4.15 7.77
N THR A 262 -7.31 -4.00 6.72
CA THR A 262 -6.93 -4.40 5.34
C THR A 262 -5.97 -3.40 4.71
N ASN A 263 -5.31 -3.80 3.62
CA ASN A 263 -4.61 -2.86 2.73
C ASN A 263 -5.24 -2.93 1.32
N PRO A 264 -5.80 -1.85 0.75
CA PRO A 264 -5.94 -0.51 1.35
C PRO A 264 -6.92 -0.49 2.54
N TRP A 265 -6.82 0.57 3.34
CA TRP A 265 -7.69 0.84 4.48
C TRP A 265 -8.43 2.17 4.29
N GLU A 266 -9.71 2.18 4.63
CA GLU A 266 -10.51 3.39 4.81
C GLU A 266 -11.14 3.35 6.21
N GLY A 267 -11.05 4.45 6.96
CA GLY A 267 -11.68 4.56 8.26
C GLY A 267 -11.77 6.00 8.76
N ASP A 268 -12.61 6.22 9.77
CA ASP A 268 -12.81 7.53 10.38
C ASP A 268 -12.16 7.57 11.78
N ILE A 269 -11.26 8.53 12.02
CA ILE A 269 -10.62 8.75 13.33
C ILE A 269 -10.91 10.19 13.77
N ASP A 270 -11.57 10.37 14.91
CA ASP A 270 -11.97 11.67 15.43
C ASP A 270 -12.69 12.54 14.37
N GLY A 271 -13.48 11.91 13.50
CA GLY A 271 -14.21 12.54 12.39
C GLY A 271 -13.41 12.88 11.14
N TRP A 272 -12.12 12.55 11.10
CA TRP A 272 -11.29 12.64 9.92
C TRP A 272 -11.35 11.32 9.15
N ARG A 273 -11.65 11.41 7.85
CA ARG A 273 -11.64 10.27 6.95
C ARG A 273 -10.22 10.00 6.47
N PHE A 274 -9.72 8.82 6.81
CA PHE A 274 -8.42 8.33 6.38
C PHE A 274 -8.58 7.34 5.24
N LEU A 275 -7.63 7.43 4.31
CA LEU A 275 -7.39 6.43 3.28
C LEU A 275 -5.88 6.16 3.29
N GLY A 276 -5.52 4.91 3.52
CA GLY A 276 -4.12 4.48 3.59
C GLY A 276 -3.87 3.22 2.79
N ASN A 277 -2.63 3.04 2.35
CA ASN A 277 -2.15 1.81 1.75
C ASN A 277 -0.71 1.53 2.22
N GLY A 278 -0.24 0.31 1.99
CA GLY A 278 1.13 -0.12 2.32
C GLY A 278 2.19 0.31 1.30
N GLY A 279 2.00 1.40 0.55
CA GLY A 279 2.99 1.94 -0.40
C GLY A 279 3.08 1.26 -1.77
N GLN A 280 2.67 -0.01 -1.87
CA GLN A 280 2.73 -0.81 -3.11
C GLN A 280 2.19 -0.11 -4.37
N PRO A 281 1.05 0.63 -4.35
CA PRO A 281 0.53 1.28 -5.55
C PRO A 281 1.45 2.38 -6.09
N ILE A 282 2.07 3.16 -5.20
CA ILE A 282 3.00 4.23 -5.58
C ILE A 282 4.31 3.63 -6.11
N ASP A 283 4.84 2.60 -5.44
CA ASP A 283 6.03 1.89 -5.92
C ASP A 283 5.83 1.27 -7.30
N ASP A 284 4.61 0.85 -7.63
CA ASP A 284 4.33 0.30 -8.94
C ASP A 284 4.15 1.39 -10.00
N ILE A 285 3.43 2.48 -9.72
CA ILE A 285 3.34 3.66 -10.60
C ILE A 285 4.72 4.22 -10.92
N TYR A 286 5.60 4.29 -9.92
CA TYR A 286 6.97 4.77 -10.05
C TYR A 286 7.76 4.05 -11.15
N LYS A 287 7.45 2.76 -11.43
CA LYS A 287 8.10 2.01 -12.51
C LYS A 287 7.66 2.48 -13.90
N TYR A 288 6.48 3.07 -14.03
CA TYR A 288 5.91 3.52 -15.32
C TYR A 288 6.24 4.97 -15.65
N VAL A 289 6.68 5.78 -14.68
CA VAL A 289 6.83 7.23 -14.85
C VAL A 289 8.29 7.68 -14.75
N SER A 290 8.64 8.71 -15.52
CA SER A 290 10.00 9.27 -15.52
C SER A 290 10.26 10.11 -14.27
N THR A 291 9.21 10.75 -13.75
CA THR A 291 9.25 11.56 -12.54
C THR A 291 9.69 10.76 -11.31
N GLU A 292 10.43 11.43 -10.42
CA GLU A 292 10.87 10.88 -9.14
C GLU A 292 9.96 11.31 -7.97
N ASP A 293 9.08 12.29 -8.19
CA ASP A 293 8.20 12.85 -7.17
C ASP A 293 7.03 11.92 -6.85
N ARG A 294 7.14 11.22 -5.72
CA ARG A 294 6.10 10.32 -5.19
C ARG A 294 4.87 11.07 -4.69
N VAL A 295 5.00 12.32 -4.24
CA VAL A 295 3.85 13.12 -3.78
C VAL A 295 2.97 13.48 -4.96
N GLN A 296 3.56 13.84 -6.09
CA GLN A 296 2.83 14.04 -7.33
C GLN A 296 2.07 12.77 -7.76
N MET A 297 2.71 11.59 -7.66
CA MET A 297 2.04 10.31 -7.94
C MET A 297 0.84 10.06 -7.01
N MET A 298 0.96 10.40 -5.72
CA MET A 298 -0.14 10.32 -4.75
C MET A 298 -1.28 11.27 -5.12
N GLU A 299 -0.98 12.49 -5.56
CA GLU A 299 -1.99 13.43 -6.06
C GLU A 299 -2.74 12.87 -7.27
N HIS A 300 -2.02 12.27 -8.23
CA HIS A 300 -2.65 11.65 -9.40
C HIS A 300 -3.53 10.46 -9.05
N ILE A 301 -3.17 9.62 -8.07
CA ILE A 301 -4.06 8.55 -7.56
C ILE A 301 -5.41 9.12 -7.12
N LEU A 302 -5.40 10.23 -6.37
CA LEU A 302 -6.62 10.88 -5.91
C LEU A 302 -7.44 11.45 -7.07
N ARG A 303 -6.79 12.10 -8.04
CA ARG A 303 -7.46 12.71 -9.21
C ARG A 303 -7.97 11.68 -10.22
N TRP A 304 -7.31 10.54 -10.37
CA TRP A 304 -7.83 9.43 -11.17
C TRP A 304 -9.02 8.75 -10.50
N ARG A 305 -9.19 8.97 -9.19
CA ARG A 305 -10.12 8.24 -8.33
C ARG A 305 -9.89 6.73 -8.37
N VAL A 306 -8.63 6.31 -8.46
CA VAL A 306 -8.28 4.88 -8.48
C VAL A 306 -7.08 4.62 -7.57
N ASN A 307 -7.28 3.88 -6.48
CA ASN A 307 -6.25 3.57 -5.47
C ASN A 307 -5.08 2.75 -6.03
N VAL A 308 -5.35 1.89 -7.01
CA VAL A 308 -4.36 0.94 -7.57
C VAL A 308 -4.55 0.85 -9.09
N PRO A 309 -4.13 1.88 -9.85
CA PRO A 309 -4.43 1.98 -11.28
C PRO A 309 -3.75 0.87 -12.08
N THR A 310 -2.54 0.46 -11.69
CA THR A 310 -1.76 -0.55 -12.40
C THR A 310 -2.23 -2.00 -12.16
N ALA A 311 -3.27 -2.21 -11.36
CA ALA A 311 -3.88 -3.53 -11.18
C ALA A 311 -4.98 -3.79 -12.22
N PRO A 312 -5.08 -4.99 -12.81
CA PRO A 312 -4.34 -6.22 -12.50
C PRO A 312 -3.01 -6.40 -13.28
N ASP A 313 -2.56 -5.36 -13.97
CA ASP A 313 -1.54 -5.46 -15.01
C ASP A 313 -0.13 -5.79 -14.46
N THR A 314 0.33 -5.05 -13.44
CA THR A 314 1.60 -5.34 -12.73
C THR A 314 1.43 -5.63 -11.25
N LEU A 315 0.45 -4.98 -10.60
CA LEU A 315 0.04 -5.37 -9.26
C LEU A 315 -1.05 -6.44 -9.33
N CYS A 316 -0.82 -7.55 -8.64
CA CYS A 316 -1.79 -8.62 -8.56
C CYS A 316 -3.04 -8.15 -7.79
N LYS A 317 -4.20 -8.31 -8.40
CA LYS A 317 -5.51 -8.05 -7.77
C LYS A 317 -6.35 -9.31 -7.79
N PHE A 318 -7.08 -9.55 -6.70
CA PHE A 318 -8.00 -10.68 -6.64
C PHE A 318 -9.23 -10.44 -7.54
N SER A 319 -9.56 -11.40 -8.40
CA SER A 319 -10.53 -11.27 -9.50
C SER A 319 -12.01 -11.19 -9.07
N GLY A 320 -12.33 -11.37 -7.79
CA GLY A 320 -13.70 -11.32 -7.26
C GLY A 320 -14.19 -9.95 -6.79
N TRP A 321 -13.31 -8.94 -6.68
CA TRP A 321 -13.69 -7.60 -6.18
C TRP A 321 -13.98 -6.65 -7.33
N PHE A 322 -15.16 -6.80 -7.93
CA PHE A 322 -15.54 -6.07 -9.13
C PHE A 322 -16.16 -4.68 -8.89
N GLN A 323 -16.25 -4.16 -7.65
CA GLN A 323 -17.02 -2.91 -7.50
C GLN A 323 -16.60 -1.83 -6.50
N LEU A 324 -15.77 -2.01 -5.47
CA LEU A 324 -15.72 -0.94 -4.43
C LEU A 324 -14.39 -0.56 -3.76
N PRO A 325 -13.35 -1.39 -3.53
CA PRO A 325 -12.24 -0.94 -2.68
C PRO A 325 -11.19 -0.05 -3.38
N PHE A 326 -11.37 0.21 -4.68
CA PHE A 326 -10.34 0.89 -5.48
C PHE A 326 -10.81 2.18 -6.16
N GLN A 327 -12.10 2.51 -6.19
CA GLN A 327 -12.58 3.80 -6.71
C GLN A 327 -12.85 4.77 -5.54
N LEU A 328 -12.39 6.01 -5.67
CA LEU A 328 -12.52 7.06 -4.64
C LEU A 328 -13.78 7.91 -4.75
#